data_AF-A0A165WAJ7-F1
#
_entry.id   AF-A0A165WAJ7-F1
#
_cell.length_a   1.000
_cell.length_b   1.000
_cell.length_c   1.000
_cell.angle_alpha   90.00
_cell.angle_beta   90.00
_cell.angle_gamma   90.00
#
_symmetry.space_group_name_H-M   'P 1'
#
loop_
_entity.id
_entity.type
_entity.pdbx_description
1 polymer ?
#
loop_
_entity_poly.entity_id
_entity_poly.type
_entity_poly.pdbx_seq_one_letter_code
_entity_poly.pdbx_strand_id
1 'polypeptide(L)'
;MQQTLGKLSDRVFANYNIYKGKVALSASPRLPQFSKLDSGSLKVDRQGTIMLSFSPAIGERKYDWEKKQFFALSTTEVGSLISLGPNDTCEFYHDPSMKSSNAGQVRKTLQVKPYADGSGYFISLSVVNNILNISDRFTVPVTRAEFAVMRTAFSV
;
A
#
# COMPACT_ATOMS: atom_id res chain seq x y z
N MET A 1 32.21 -3.93 -33.99
CA MET A 1 30.77 -3.76 -33.70
C MET A 1 30.64 -3.40 -32.22
N GLN A 2 30.31 -2.15 -31.92
CA GLN A 2 30.09 -1.68 -30.54
C GLN A 2 28.82 -2.33 -29.98
N GLN A 3 28.94 -3.05 -28.86
CA GLN A 3 27.81 -3.39 -28.02
C GLN A 3 27.26 -2.09 -27.43
N THR A 4 26.07 -1.67 -27.85
CA THR A 4 25.29 -0.67 -27.15
C THR A 4 24.90 -1.25 -25.79
N LEU A 5 25.64 -0.86 -24.75
CA LEU A 5 25.26 -1.06 -23.35
C LEU A 5 23.86 -0.43 -23.20
N GLY A 6 22.81 -1.26 -23.09
CA GLY A 6 21.46 -0.77 -22.84
C GLY A 6 21.51 0.12 -21.61
N LYS A 7 21.19 1.41 -21.76
CA LYS A 7 21.02 2.33 -20.63
C LYS A 7 20.16 1.60 -19.59
N LEU A 8 20.72 1.32 -18.42
CA LEU A 8 19.92 1.02 -17.24
C LEU A 8 18.96 2.19 -17.11
N SER A 9 17.68 1.97 -17.43
CA SER A 9 16.66 2.99 -17.30
C SER A 9 16.65 3.46 -15.85
N ASP A 10 16.81 4.77 -15.63
CA ASP A 10 16.81 5.34 -14.29
C ASP A 10 15.57 4.87 -13.52
N ARG A 11 15.77 4.51 -12.25
CA ARG A 11 14.67 4.02 -11.42
C ARG A 11 13.79 5.19 -11.01
N VAL A 12 12.58 5.25 -11.57
CA VAL A 12 11.58 6.28 -11.26
C VAL A 12 10.76 5.88 -10.04
N PHE A 13 10.57 6.82 -9.11
CA PHE A 13 9.68 6.68 -7.95
C PHE A 13 8.49 7.62 -8.12
N ALA A 14 7.29 7.07 -8.32
CA ALA A 14 6.08 7.81 -8.63
C ALA A 14 4.98 7.55 -7.60
N ASN A 15 5.20 8.01 -6.37
CA ASN A 15 4.25 7.80 -5.28
C ASN A 15 3.09 8.81 -5.38
N TYR A 16 1.86 8.35 -5.17
CA TYR A 16 0.72 9.23 -4.92
C TYR A 16 0.57 9.45 -3.41
N ASN A 17 0.46 10.71 -2.97
CA ASN A 17 0.41 11.06 -1.55
C ASN A 17 -0.84 11.86 -1.21
N ILE A 18 -1.46 11.53 -0.07
CA ILE A 18 -2.56 12.27 0.56
C ILE A 18 -2.09 12.74 1.93
N TYR A 19 -2.20 14.04 2.19
CA TYR A 19 -1.77 14.66 3.44
C TYR A 19 -2.99 15.16 4.22
N LYS A 20 -3.20 14.65 5.43
CA LYS A 20 -4.29 15.06 6.33
C LYS A 20 -3.73 15.41 7.70
N GLY A 21 -4.50 16.17 8.48
CA GLY A 21 -4.00 16.80 9.73
C GLY A 21 -3.33 15.85 10.74
N LYS A 22 -3.68 14.56 10.75
CA LYS A 22 -3.11 13.57 11.69
C LYS A 22 -2.18 12.54 11.04
N VAL A 23 -2.27 12.34 9.73
CA VAL A 23 -1.57 11.25 9.04
C VAL A 23 -1.42 11.55 7.55
N ALA A 24 -0.26 11.19 7.00
CA ALA A 24 -0.04 11.13 5.56
C ALA A 24 -0.17 9.68 5.08
N LEU A 25 -0.87 9.49 3.95
CA LEU A 25 -0.95 8.22 3.22
C LEU A 25 -0.14 8.34 1.93
N SER A 26 0.74 7.38 1.69
CA SER A 26 1.43 7.23 0.41
C SER A 26 1.03 5.91 -0.23
N ALA A 27 0.79 5.89 -1.54
CA ALA A 27 0.62 4.70 -2.35
C ALA A 27 1.74 4.63 -3.40
N SER A 28 2.51 3.55 -3.39
CA SER A 28 3.66 3.37 -4.28
C SER A 28 3.60 2.02 -5.01
N PRO A 29 3.73 2.00 -6.36
CA PRO A 29 3.77 0.73 -7.08
C PRO A 29 5.09 -0.01 -6.80
N ARG A 30 4.99 -1.33 -6.60
CA ARG A 30 6.11 -2.25 -6.48
C ARG A 30 6.08 -3.19 -7.68
N LEU A 31 7.14 -3.12 -8.49
CA LEU A 31 7.26 -3.92 -9.70
C LEU A 31 7.32 -5.42 -9.40
N PRO A 32 6.80 -6.26 -10.32
CA PRO A 32 6.98 -7.71 -10.25
C PRO A 32 8.47 -8.09 -10.35
N GLN A 33 8.79 -9.29 -9.88
CA GLN A 33 10.11 -9.90 -10.00
C GLN A 33 10.08 -11.07 -10.97
N PHE A 34 11.17 -11.24 -11.70
CA PHE A 34 11.29 -12.24 -12.76
C PHE A 34 12.57 -13.06 -12.61
N SER A 35 12.50 -14.34 -12.95
CA SER A 35 13.65 -15.22 -13.18
C SER A 35 13.81 -15.50 -14.67
N LYS A 36 15.05 -15.75 -15.10
CA LYS A 36 15.36 -16.17 -16.46
C LYS A 36 15.38 -17.69 -16.54
N LEU A 37 14.69 -18.25 -17.52
CA LEU A 37 14.68 -19.68 -17.83
C LEU A 37 15.85 -20.03 -18.75
N ASP A 38 16.21 -21.31 -18.83
CA ASP A 38 17.27 -21.81 -19.72
C ASP A 38 16.99 -21.52 -21.19
N SER A 39 15.72 -21.44 -21.57
CA SER A 39 15.26 -21.02 -22.91
C SER A 39 15.50 -19.54 -23.22
N GLY A 40 15.99 -18.76 -22.25
CA GLY A 40 16.17 -17.32 -22.34
C GLY A 40 14.92 -16.49 -22.04
N SER A 41 13.76 -17.13 -21.90
CA SER A 41 12.49 -16.48 -21.54
C SER A 41 12.45 -16.02 -20.07
N LEU A 42 11.58 -15.07 -19.73
CA LEU A 42 11.37 -14.61 -18.36
C LEU A 42 10.11 -15.24 -17.76
N LYS A 43 10.19 -15.65 -16.49
CA LYS A 43 9.06 -16.14 -15.69
C LYS A 43 8.83 -15.19 -14.52
N VAL A 44 7.57 -14.90 -14.20
CA VAL A 44 7.21 -14.14 -13.00
C VAL A 44 7.43 -15.01 -11.76
N ASP A 45 8.28 -14.56 -10.84
CA ASP A 45 8.48 -15.19 -9.54
C ASP A 45 7.59 -14.56 -8.46
N ARG A 46 7.40 -13.24 -8.55
CA ARG A 46 6.58 -12.48 -7.62
C ARG A 46 5.77 -11.43 -8.36
N GLN A 47 4.46 -11.42 -8.12
CA GLN A 47 3.57 -10.40 -8.63
C GLN A 47 3.92 -9.01 -8.07
N GLY A 48 3.57 -7.97 -8.82
CA GLY A 48 3.64 -6.60 -8.34
C GLY A 48 2.61 -6.34 -7.24
N THR A 49 2.83 -5.29 -6.46
CA THR A 49 1.91 -4.86 -5.38
C THR A 49 1.81 -3.35 -5.34
N ILE A 50 0.77 -2.83 -4.68
CA ILE A 50 0.72 -1.42 -4.28
C ILE A 50 1.11 -1.34 -2.81
N MET A 51 2.24 -0.72 -2.51
CA MET A 51 2.67 -0.51 -1.12
C MET A 51 2.08 0.78 -0.58
N LEU A 52 1.21 0.65 0.43
CA LEU A 52 0.71 1.76 1.22
C LEU A 52 1.64 2.05 2.40
N SER A 53 1.87 3.32 2.72
CA SER A 53 2.51 3.75 3.96
C SER A 53 1.74 4.85 4.67
N PHE A 54 1.66 4.74 6.00
CA PHE A 54 0.95 5.67 6.88
C PHE A 54 1.96 6.33 7.81
N SER A 55 2.13 7.65 7.72
CA SER A 55 3.06 8.43 8.54
C SER A 55 2.32 9.37 9.47
N PRO A 56 2.51 9.29 10.80
CA PRO A 56 1.82 10.17 11.74
C PRO A 56 2.30 11.61 11.61
N ALA A 57 1.40 12.57 11.86
CA ALA A 57 1.76 13.98 11.93
C ALA A 57 2.60 14.27 13.19
N ILE A 58 3.59 15.16 13.06
CA ILE A 58 4.43 15.68 14.16
C ILE A 58 4.34 17.21 14.29
N GLY A 59 3.41 17.81 13.56
CA GLY A 59 3.17 19.24 13.53
C GLY A 59 2.32 19.60 12.32
N GLU A 60 2.00 20.88 12.20
CA GLU A 60 1.24 21.38 11.04
C GLU A 60 2.01 21.06 9.74
N ARG A 61 1.39 20.22 8.90
CA ARG A 61 1.94 19.78 7.60
C ARG A 61 3.32 19.13 7.70
N LYS A 62 3.66 18.55 8.85
CA LYS A 62 4.90 17.78 9.09
C LYS A 62 4.55 16.37 9.53
N TYR A 63 5.25 15.38 8.99
CA TYR A 63 4.98 13.96 9.22
C TYR A 63 6.27 13.22 9.56
N ASP A 64 6.16 12.25 10.47
CA ASP A 64 7.26 11.37 10.85
C ASP A 64 7.37 10.21 9.85
N TRP A 65 8.37 10.28 8.98
CA TRP A 65 8.63 9.25 7.98
C TRP A 65 9.36 8.03 8.56
N GLU A 66 9.94 8.14 9.74
CA GLU A 66 10.63 7.05 10.43
C GLU A 66 9.64 6.16 11.19
N LYS A 67 8.56 6.75 11.72
CA LYS A 67 7.48 6.01 12.40
C LYS A 67 6.33 5.57 11.48
N LYS A 68 6.62 5.37 10.19
CA LYS A 68 5.58 4.93 9.24
C LYS A 68 5.26 3.46 9.37
N GLN A 69 3.98 3.11 9.22
CA GLN A 69 3.54 1.72 9.06
C GLN A 69 3.20 1.41 7.61
N PHE A 70 3.45 0.16 7.20
CA PHE A 70 3.26 -0.30 5.83
C PHE A 70 2.16 -1.36 5.72
N PHE A 71 1.44 -1.34 4.60
CA PHE A 71 0.51 -2.39 4.18
C PHE A 71 0.63 -2.60 2.67
N ALA A 72 0.91 -3.81 2.21
CA ALA A 72 1.03 -4.10 0.79
C ALA A 72 -0.29 -4.64 0.26
N LEU A 73 -0.86 -4.03 -0.77
CA LEU A 73 -2.02 -4.58 -1.48
C LEU A 73 -1.53 -5.50 -2.59
N SER A 74 -1.91 -6.77 -2.51
CA SER A 74 -1.80 -7.71 -3.63
C SER A 74 -2.73 -7.30 -4.78
N THR A 75 -2.52 -7.88 -5.97
CA THR A 75 -3.37 -7.61 -7.14
C THR A 75 -4.86 -7.88 -6.87
N THR A 76 -5.17 -8.94 -6.12
CA THR A 76 -6.54 -9.26 -5.71
C THR A 76 -7.13 -8.21 -4.78
N GLU A 77 -6.37 -7.76 -3.78
CA GLU A 77 -6.83 -6.73 -2.83
C GLU A 77 -6.96 -5.36 -3.50
N VAL A 78 -6.10 -5.05 -4.47
CA VAL A 78 -6.29 -3.90 -5.37
C VAL A 78 -7.60 -4.03 -6.12
N GLY A 79 -7.90 -5.20 -6.69
CA GLY A 79 -9.18 -5.50 -7.35
C GLY A 79 -10.38 -5.22 -6.44
N SER A 80 -10.35 -5.69 -5.19
CA SER A 80 -11.38 -5.40 -4.20
C SER A 80 -11.50 -3.89 -3.90
N LEU A 81 -10.38 -3.17 -3.77
CA LEU A 81 -10.41 -1.73 -3.49
C LEU A 81 -11.00 -0.91 -4.64
N ILE A 82 -10.58 -1.19 -5.88
CA ILE A 82 -11.01 -0.40 -7.05
C ILE A 82 -12.46 -0.69 -7.46
N SER A 83 -12.97 -1.86 -7.09
CA SER A 83 -14.36 -2.27 -7.35
C SER A 83 -15.35 -1.83 -6.29
N LEU A 84 -14.91 -1.16 -5.21
CA LEU A 84 -15.80 -0.65 -4.17
C LEU A 84 -16.87 0.27 -4.76
N GLY A 85 -18.13 -0.08 -4.52
CA GLY A 85 -19.28 0.79 -4.70
C GLY A 85 -19.31 1.93 -3.67
N PRO A 86 -20.24 2.89 -3.82
CA PRO A 86 -20.30 4.07 -2.96
C PRO A 86 -20.52 3.76 -1.47
N ASN A 87 -21.20 2.65 -1.16
CA ASN A 87 -21.54 2.24 0.20
C ASN A 87 -20.80 0.97 0.66
N ASP A 88 -19.93 0.43 -0.19
CA ASP A 88 -19.26 -0.82 0.10
C ASP A 88 -18.08 -0.61 1.03
N THR A 89 -17.78 -1.65 1.80
CA THR A 89 -16.61 -1.72 2.67
C THR A 89 -15.74 -2.89 2.27
N CYS A 90 -14.42 -2.75 2.43
CA CYS A 90 -13.51 -3.88 2.36
C CYS A 90 -12.55 -3.90 3.54
N GLU A 91 -12.08 -5.09 3.89
CA GLU A 91 -11.14 -5.30 4.97
C GLU A 91 -10.14 -6.39 4.57
N PHE A 92 -8.87 -6.15 4.91
CA PHE A 92 -7.76 -7.04 4.58
C PHE A 92 -6.93 -7.32 5.83
N TYR A 93 -6.48 -8.58 5.97
CA TYR A 93 -5.73 -9.05 7.13
C TYR A 93 -4.41 -9.65 6.70
N HIS A 94 -3.32 -9.09 7.21
CA HIS A 94 -1.96 -9.54 6.92
C HIS A 94 -1.28 -9.98 8.22
N ASP A 95 -0.64 -11.14 8.17
CA ASP A 95 0.39 -11.55 9.11
C ASP A 95 1.73 -11.59 8.34
N PRO A 96 2.56 -10.53 8.45
CA PRO A 96 3.86 -10.48 7.76
C PRO A 96 4.84 -11.58 8.20
N SER A 97 4.59 -12.19 9.36
CA SER A 97 5.41 -13.27 9.93
C SER A 97 4.80 -14.65 9.68
N MET A 98 3.75 -14.75 8.86
CA MET A 98 3.16 -16.03 8.49
C MET A 98 4.23 -16.95 7.88
N LYS A 99 4.18 -18.24 8.22
CA LYS A 99 5.17 -19.27 7.84
C LYS A 99 6.57 -19.07 8.44
N SER A 100 6.72 -18.21 9.44
CA SER A 100 7.91 -18.14 10.30
C SER A 100 7.57 -18.60 11.73
N SER A 101 8.59 -18.70 12.59
CA SER A 101 8.41 -18.95 14.03
C SER A 101 7.61 -17.85 14.75
N ASN A 102 7.50 -16.67 14.13
CA ASN A 102 6.80 -15.49 14.67
C ASN A 102 5.36 -15.35 14.15
N ALA A 103 4.81 -16.39 13.49
CA ALA A 103 3.43 -16.36 13.00
C ALA A 103 2.45 -16.00 14.12
N GLY A 104 1.49 -15.15 13.80
CA GLY A 104 0.46 -14.64 14.69
C GLY A 104 0.91 -13.51 15.62
N GLN A 105 2.21 -13.20 15.69
CA GLN A 105 2.76 -12.15 16.56
C GLN A 105 2.68 -10.75 15.96
N VAL A 106 2.60 -10.64 14.64
CA VAL A 106 2.41 -9.37 13.92
C VAL A 106 1.13 -9.47 13.10
N ARG A 107 0.19 -8.56 13.35
CA ARG A 107 -1.10 -8.52 12.66
C ARG A 107 -1.35 -7.12 12.15
N LYS A 108 -1.73 -7.03 10.88
CA LYS A 108 -2.08 -5.78 10.23
C LYS A 108 -3.48 -5.92 9.63
N THR A 109 -4.33 -4.95 9.93
CA THR A 109 -5.69 -4.89 9.42
C THR A 109 -5.87 -3.57 8.69
N LEU A 110 -6.19 -3.63 7.40
CA LEU A 110 -6.56 -2.46 6.61
C LEU A 110 -8.07 -2.48 6.37
N GLN A 111 -8.77 -1.42 6.79
CA GLN A 111 -10.20 -1.24 6.57
C GLN A 111 -10.44 -0.03 5.67
N VAL A 112 -11.36 -0.18 4.72
CA VAL A 112 -11.85 0.93 3.88
C VAL A 112 -13.36 1.00 4.05
N LYS A 113 -13.85 2.13 4.58
CA LYS A 113 -15.26 2.34 4.89
C LYS A 113 -15.76 3.66 4.32
N PRO A 114 -16.96 3.72 3.72
CA PRO A 114 -17.49 4.97 3.20
C PRO A 114 -17.84 5.91 4.36
N TYR A 115 -17.85 7.20 4.08
CA TYR A 115 -18.46 8.17 5.00
C TYR A 115 -19.98 8.01 5.02
N ALA A 116 -20.61 8.39 6.12
CA ALA A 116 -22.07 8.35 6.25
C ALA A 116 -22.78 9.24 5.22
N ASP A 117 -22.12 10.32 4.76
CA ASP A 117 -22.63 11.25 3.75
C ASP A 117 -22.24 10.86 2.30
N GLY A 118 -21.49 9.77 2.11
CA GLY A 118 -21.00 9.32 0.81
C GLY A 118 -19.96 10.24 0.15
N SER A 119 -19.40 11.22 0.87
CA SER A 119 -18.46 12.19 0.29
C SER A 119 -17.01 11.68 0.18
N GLY A 120 -16.76 10.43 0.63
CA GLY A 120 -15.45 9.80 0.58
C GLY A 120 -15.40 8.51 1.41
N TYR A 121 -14.18 8.13 1.79
CA TYR A 121 -13.88 6.92 2.54
C TYR A 121 -12.88 7.20 3.68
N PHE A 122 -13.00 6.44 4.76
CA PHE A 122 -11.94 6.28 5.74
C PHE A 122 -11.10 5.07 5.35
N ILE A 123 -9.79 5.28 5.20
CA ILE A 123 -8.80 4.21 5.08
C ILE A 123 -8.07 4.11 6.42
N SER A 124 -8.26 3.01 7.13
CA SER A 124 -7.73 2.78 8.47
C SER A 124 -6.77 1.60 8.49
N LEU A 125 -5.58 1.80 9.04
CA LEU A 125 -4.61 0.73 9.29
C LEU A 125 -4.46 0.52 10.80
N SER A 126 -4.69 -0.70 11.26
CA SER A 126 -4.34 -1.14 12.61
C SER A 126 -3.17 -2.12 12.55
N VAL A 127 -2.15 -1.89 13.38
CA VAL A 127 -0.96 -2.75 13.48
C VAL A 127 -0.77 -3.16 14.93
N VAL A 128 -0.76 -4.46 15.16
CA VAL A 128 -0.38 -5.07 16.45
C VAL A 128 0.89 -5.87 16.22
N ASN A 129 1.96 -5.55 16.93
CA ASN A 129 3.20 -6.31 16.92
C ASN A 129 3.61 -6.61 18.37
N ASN A 130 3.37 -7.85 18.79
CA ASN A 130 3.62 -8.30 20.16
C ASN A 130 5.12 -8.45 20.48
N ILE A 131 5.96 -8.64 19.46
CA ILE A 131 7.41 -8.79 19.66
C ILE A 131 8.04 -7.47 20.10
N LEU A 132 7.54 -6.37 19.54
CA LEU A 132 8.03 -5.01 19.81
C LEU A 132 7.10 -4.22 20.73
N ASN A 133 6.03 -4.84 21.24
CA ASN A 133 4.98 -4.16 22.03
C ASN A 133 4.39 -2.92 21.34
N ILE A 134 4.15 -3.00 20.02
CA ILE A 134 3.56 -1.91 19.23
C ILE A 134 2.06 -2.17 19.04
N SER A 135 1.26 -1.13 19.26
CA SER A 135 -0.17 -1.09 18.94
C SER A 135 -0.50 0.25 18.32
N ASP A 136 -0.44 0.31 16.99
CA ASP A 136 -0.67 1.54 16.23
C ASP A 136 -2.03 1.50 15.52
N ARG A 137 -2.67 2.66 15.41
CA ARG A 137 -3.86 2.85 14.58
C ARG A 137 -3.80 4.17 13.83
N PHE A 138 -3.90 4.10 12.52
CA PHE A 138 -3.97 5.24 11.61
C PHE A 138 -5.34 5.28 10.94
N THR A 139 -5.87 6.48 10.71
CA THR A 139 -7.12 6.65 9.96
C THR A 139 -7.01 7.91 9.12
N VAL A 140 -7.11 7.73 7.80
CA VAL A 140 -6.96 8.78 6.81
C VAL A 140 -8.34 9.04 6.19
N PRO A 141 -8.90 10.25 6.34
CA PRO A 141 -10.06 10.64 5.55
C PRO A 141 -9.61 10.90 4.10
N VAL A 142 -10.09 10.07 3.17
CA VAL A 142 -9.92 10.21 1.73
C VAL A 142 -11.22 10.71 1.09
N THR A 143 -11.19 11.87 0.46
CA THR A 143 -12.33 12.43 -0.27
C THR A 143 -12.67 11.60 -1.51
N ARG A 144 -13.89 11.76 -2.04
CA ARG A 144 -14.29 11.13 -3.31
C ARG A 144 -13.34 11.44 -4.46
N ALA A 145 -12.81 12.66 -4.53
CA ALA A 145 -11.84 13.06 -5.56
C ALA A 145 -10.49 12.34 -5.40
N GLU A 146 -9.93 12.33 -4.19
CA GLU A 146 -8.70 11.60 -3.89
C GLU A 146 -8.86 10.10 -4.15
N PHE A 147 -10.00 9.51 -3.78
CA PHE A 147 -10.28 8.09 -4.03
C PHE A 147 -10.43 7.78 -5.52
N ALA A 148 -11.01 8.69 -6.32
CA ALA A 148 -11.08 8.54 -7.77
C ALA A 148 -9.69 8.53 -8.42
N VAL A 149 -8.76 9.36 -7.93
CA VAL A 149 -7.35 9.33 -8.37
C VAL A 149 -6.71 7.99 -8.01
N MET A 150 -6.90 7.50 -6.78
CA MET A 150 -6.39 6.18 -6.37
C MET A 150 -6.90 5.07 -7.28
N ARG A 151 -8.22 5.01 -7.55
CA ARG A 151 -8.80 4.00 -8.45
C ARG A 151 -8.18 4.06 -9.84
N THR A 152 -8.03 5.25 -10.38
CA THR A 152 -7.42 5.44 -11.71
C THR A 152 -5.97 4.96 -11.70
N ALA A 153 -5.17 5.40 -10.72
CA ALA A 153 -3.76 5.05 -10.60
C ALA A 153 -3.52 3.54 -10.34
N PHE A 154 -4.49 2.83 -9.77
CA PHE A 154 -4.36 1.40 -9.45
C PHE A 154 -4.90 0.47 -10.54
N SER A 155 -5.59 1.02 -11.55
CA SER A 155 -6.19 0.25 -12.64
C SER A 155 -5.34 0.23 -13.92
N VAL A 156 -4.26 1.01 -13.97
CA VAL A 156 -3.41 1.22 -15.15
C VAL A 156 -2.01 0.68 -14.96
#